data_AF-V5GLI0-F1
#
_entry.id   AF-V5GLI0-F1
#
_cell.length_a   1.000
_cell.length_b   1.000
_cell.length_c   1.000
_cell.angle_alpha   90.00
_cell.angle_beta   90.00
_cell.angle_gamma   90.00
#
_symmetry.space_group_name_H-M   'P 1'
#
loop_
_entity.id
_entity.type
_entity.pdbx_description
1 polymer ?
#
loop_
_entity_poly.entity_id
_entity_poly.type
_entity_poly.pdbx_seq_one_letter_code
_entity_poly.pdbx_strand_id
1 'polypeptide(L)'
;DRRRELKKLNQSLLANFLDLLDLLVNCPESPRRAEKVEDLSLLFIHIHHLLNEFRPHQARETLRVMMELQKRQRIETANRFQKHLDKVMDILQQAIQNLPEPMEIDSKLMIETDLLMNQEKSDSDESQADP
;
A
#
# COMPACT_ATOMS: atom_id res chain seq x y z
N ASP A 1 -22.11 23.57 -6.35
CA ASP A 1 -22.45 22.13 -6.37
C ASP A 1 -22.06 21.53 -7.73
N ARG A 2 -20.81 21.08 -7.88
CA ARG A 2 -20.23 20.71 -9.20
C ARG A 2 -20.98 19.56 -9.87
N ARG A 3 -21.50 18.61 -9.09
CA ARG A 3 -22.30 17.50 -9.61
C ARG A 3 -23.63 17.97 -10.20
N ARG A 4 -24.30 18.92 -9.54
CA ARG A 4 -25.54 19.51 -10.09
C ARG A 4 -25.26 20.32 -11.36
N GLU A 5 -24.19 21.10 -11.40
CA GLU A 5 -23.81 21.86 -12.60
C GLU A 5 -23.44 20.94 -13.78
N LEU A 6 -22.67 19.87 -13.55
CA LEU A 6 -22.37 18.90 -14.59
C LEU A 6 -23.64 18.23 -15.16
N LYS A 7 -24.62 17.92 -14.30
CA LYS A 7 -25.92 17.38 -14.76
C LYS A 7 -26.69 18.38 -15.62
N LYS A 8 -26.72 19.66 -15.23
CA LYS A 8 -27.37 20.72 -16.02
C LYS A 8 -26.69 20.88 -17.39
N LEU A 9 -25.35 20.91 -17.41
CA LEU A 9 -24.58 21.01 -18.65
C LEU A 9 -24.84 19.81 -19.56
N ASN A 10 -24.89 18.58 -19.02
CA ASN A 10 -25.25 17.40 -19.80
C ASN A 10 -26.66 17.47 -20.38
N GLN A 11 -27.64 17.96 -19.61
CA GLN A 11 -29.00 18.15 -20.12
C GLN A 11 -29.05 19.20 -21.24
N SER A 12 -28.33 20.31 -21.07
CA SER A 12 -28.20 21.38 -22.07
C SER A 12 -27.49 20.88 -23.34
N LEU A 13 -26.46 20.05 -23.19
CA LEU A 13 -25.74 19.42 -24.28
C LEU A 13 -26.66 18.51 -25.10
N LEU A 14 -27.44 17.65 -24.42
CA LEU A 14 -28.38 16.76 -25.08
C LEU A 14 -29.46 17.55 -25.84
N ALA A 15 -30.04 18.57 -25.22
CA ALA A 15 -31.05 19.42 -25.86
C ALA A 15 -30.48 20.12 -27.11
N ASN A 16 -29.30 20.73 -27.01
CA ASN A 16 -28.65 21.38 -28.16
C ASN A 16 -28.28 20.40 -29.28
N PHE A 17 -27.93 19.16 -28.94
CA PHE A 17 -27.65 18.14 -29.92
C PHE A 17 -28.92 17.71 -30.67
N LEU A 18 -30.05 17.55 -29.96
CA LEU A 18 -31.34 17.26 -30.59
C LEU A 18 -31.80 18.41 -31.48
N ASP A 19 -31.67 19.66 -31.03
CA ASP A 19 -31.96 20.84 -31.86
C ASP A 19 -31.13 20.87 -33.14
N LEU A 20 -29.85 20.48 -33.05
CA LEU A 20 -28.97 20.39 -34.21
C LEU A 20 -29.43 19.29 -35.18
N LEU A 21 -29.83 18.11 -34.67
CA LEU A 21 -30.38 17.05 -35.51
C LEU A 21 -31.66 17.50 -36.22
N ASP A 22 -32.59 18.13 -35.50
CA ASP A 22 -33.81 18.67 -36.08
C ASP A 22 -33.53 19.74 -37.15
N LEU A 23 -32.53 20.60 -36.91
CA LEU A 23 -32.07 21.57 -37.90
C LEU A 23 -31.52 20.90 -39.15
N LEU A 24 -30.73 19.83 -39.00
CA LEU A 24 -30.14 19.10 -40.13
C LEU A 24 -31.18 18.35 -40.95
N VAL A 25 -32.22 17.81 -40.32
CA VAL A 25 -33.34 17.13 -41.00
C VAL A 25 -34.18 18.12 -41.81
N ASN A 26 -34.49 19.29 -41.22
CA ASN A 26 -35.42 20.23 -41.83
C ASN A 26 -34.74 21.23 -42.79
N CYS A 27 -33.55 21.73 -42.45
CA CYS A 27 -32.85 22.79 -43.19
C CYS A 27 -31.31 22.63 -43.10
N PRO A 28 -30.71 21.64 -43.81
CA PRO A 28 -29.29 21.30 -43.67
C PRO A 28 -28.30 22.40 -44.11
N GLU A 29 -28.70 23.26 -45.05
CA GLU A 29 -27.90 24.38 -45.58
C GLU A 29 -27.99 25.65 -44.73
N SER A 30 -28.73 25.62 -43.61
CA SER A 30 -28.90 26.79 -42.76
C SER A 30 -27.58 27.20 -42.09
N PRO A 31 -27.21 28.50 -42.09
CA PRO A 31 -26.02 28.99 -41.38
C PRO A 31 -26.12 28.78 -39.87
N ARG A 32 -27.33 28.62 -39.31
CA ARG A 32 -27.57 28.31 -37.88
C ARG A 32 -26.96 26.98 -37.45
N ARG A 33 -26.58 26.11 -38.39
CA ARG A 33 -25.83 24.88 -38.11
C ARG A 33 -24.49 25.20 -37.47
N ALA A 34 -23.78 26.20 -37.98
CA ALA A 34 -22.48 26.60 -37.46
C ALA A 34 -22.62 27.12 -36.02
N GLU A 35 -23.62 27.98 -35.77
CA GLU A 35 -23.94 28.49 -34.43
C GLU A 35 -24.20 27.35 -33.42
N LYS A 36 -25.03 26.36 -33.79
CA LYS A 36 -25.31 25.21 -32.92
C LYS A 36 -24.08 24.33 -32.66
N VAL A 37 -23.18 24.20 -33.63
CA VAL A 37 -21.91 23.48 -33.44
C VAL A 37 -20.96 24.24 -32.51
N GLU A 38 -20.92 25.58 -32.61
CA GLU A 38 -20.16 26.43 -31.68
C GLU A 38 -20.71 26.34 -30.25
N ASP A 39 -22.05 26.39 -30.08
CA ASP A 39 -22.71 26.23 -28.78
C ASP A 39 -22.36 24.88 -28.13
N LEU A 40 -22.40 23.79 -28.90
CA LEU A 40 -21.99 22.46 -28.42
C LEU A 40 -20.51 22.43 -28.02
N SER A 41 -19.64 23.07 -28.81
CA SER A 41 -18.21 23.14 -28.52
C SER A 41 -17.95 23.88 -27.20
N LEU A 42 -18.67 24.98 -26.96
CA LEU A 42 -18.59 25.74 -25.71
C LEU A 42 -19.08 24.92 -24.51
N LEU A 43 -20.17 24.15 -24.67
CA LEU A 43 -20.66 23.24 -23.63
C LEU A 43 -19.62 22.17 -23.26
N PHE A 44 -18.94 21.59 -24.25
CA PHE A 44 -17.86 20.63 -23.99
C PHE A 44 -16.69 21.26 -23.25
N ILE A 45 -16.26 22.47 -23.63
CA ILE A 45 -15.20 23.21 -22.95
C ILE A 45 -15.55 23.41 -21.47
N HIS A 46 -16.77 23.86 -21.17
CA HIS A 46 -17.24 24.03 -19.79
C HIS A 46 -17.26 22.72 -18.99
N ILE A 47 -17.72 21.62 -19.60
CA ILE A 47 -17.68 20.29 -18.98
C ILE A 47 -16.24 19.87 -18.67
N HIS A 48 -15.31 20.05 -19.62
CA HIS A 48 -13.91 19.72 -19.44
C HIS A 48 -13.27 20.50 -18.29
N HIS A 49 -13.51 21.82 -18.20
CA HIS A 49 -13.01 22.63 -17.10
C HIS A 49 -13.53 22.14 -15.75
N LEU A 50 -14.83 21.85 -15.66
CA LEU A 50 -15.44 21.37 -14.42
C LEU A 50 -14.88 20.01 -13.98
N LEU A 51 -14.60 19.11 -14.92
CA LEU A 51 -13.94 17.83 -14.66
C LEU A 51 -12.49 18.03 -14.20
N ASN A 52 -11.76 18.95 -14.82
CA ASN A 52 -10.38 19.28 -14.45
C ASN A 52 -10.30 19.84 -13.03
N GLU A 53 -11.22 20.72 -12.63
CA GLU A 53 -11.31 21.20 -11.24
C GLU A 53 -11.62 20.10 -10.23
N PHE A 54 -12.20 18.98 -10.67
CA PHE A 54 -12.50 17.83 -9.81
C PHE A 54 -11.31 16.87 -9.65
N ARG A 55 -10.32 16.92 -10.55
CA ARG A 55 -9.12 16.05 -10.51
C ARG A 55 -8.36 16.07 -9.17
N PRO A 56 -8.11 17.23 -8.52
CA PRO A 56 -7.40 17.26 -7.24
C PRO A 56 -8.17 16.54 -6.13
N HIS A 57 -9.49 16.63 -6.13
CA HIS A 57 -10.33 15.89 -5.18
C HIS A 57 -10.25 14.39 -5.45
N GLN A 58 -10.40 13.98 -6.72
CA GLN A 58 -10.27 12.58 -7.12
C GLN A 58 -8.91 11.99 -6.70
N ALA A 59 -7.81 12.71 -6.92
CA ALA A 59 -6.47 12.26 -6.53
C ALA A 59 -6.36 12.03 -5.02
N ARG A 60 -6.93 12.93 -4.19
CA ARG A 60 -6.97 12.75 -2.73
C ARG A 60 -7.76 11.53 -2.31
N GLU A 61 -8.91 11.29 -2.92
CA GLU A 61 -9.73 10.12 -2.61
C GLU A 61 -9.06 8.81 -3.06
N THR A 62 -8.39 8.81 -4.21
CA THR A 62 -7.55 7.68 -4.65
C THR A 62 -6.43 7.41 -3.65
N LEU A 63 -5.73 8.44 -3.18
CA LEU A 63 -4.65 8.30 -2.19
C LEU A 63 -5.20 7.77 -0.86
N ARG A 64 -6.35 8.28 -0.40
CA ARG A 64 -7.02 7.81 0.82
C ARG A 64 -7.29 6.30 0.75
N VAL A 65 -7.89 5.82 -0.34
CA VAL A 65 -8.18 4.39 -0.55
C VAL A 65 -6.90 3.56 -0.59
N MET A 66 -5.86 4.07 -1.26
CA MET A 66 -4.55 3.42 -1.32
C MET A 66 -3.91 3.27 0.07
N MET A 67 -3.95 4.33 0.89
CA MET A 67 -3.40 4.30 2.25
C MET A 67 -4.19 3.37 3.17
N GLU A 68 -5.52 3.33 3.06
CA GLU A 68 -6.34 2.40 3.83
C GLU A 68 -6.02 0.94 3.48
N LEU A 69 -5.80 0.64 2.19
CA LEU A 69 -5.35 -0.67 1.74
C LEU A 69 -3.99 -1.05 2.34
N GLN A 70 -3.02 -0.13 2.30
CA GLN A 70 -1.69 -0.35 2.88
C GLN A 70 -1.76 -0.59 4.39
N LYS A 71 -2.56 0.20 5.11
CA LYS A 71 -2.81 0.01 6.55
C LYS A 71 -3.37 -1.38 6.83
N ARG A 72 -4.40 -1.80 6.09
CA ARG A 72 -5.01 -3.13 6.23
C ARG A 72 -3.99 -4.25 6.02
N GLN A 73 -3.18 -4.16 4.97
CA GLN A 73 -2.14 -5.15 4.66
C GLN A 73 -1.08 -5.24 5.77
N ARG A 74 -0.66 -4.10 6.33
CA ARG A 74 0.31 -4.07 7.45
C ARG A 74 -0.25 -4.75 8.69
N ILE A 75 -1.50 -4.48 9.05
CA ILE A 75 -2.17 -5.10 10.19
C ILE A 75 -2.30 -6.62 9.96
N GLU A 76 -2.76 -7.03 8.78
CA GLU A 76 -2.89 -8.45 8.43
C GLU A 76 -1.54 -9.19 8.52
N THR A 77 -0.47 -8.55 8.03
CA THR A 77 0.88 -9.09 8.08
C THR A 77 1.39 -9.21 9.52
N ALA A 78 1.20 -8.17 10.35
CA ALA A 78 1.57 -8.20 11.76
C ALA A 78 0.82 -9.32 12.53
N ASN A 79 -0.48 -9.46 12.28
CA ASN A 79 -1.29 -10.52 12.87
C ASN A 79 -0.80 -11.92 12.42
N ARG A 80 -0.39 -12.07 11.16
CA ARG A 80 0.19 -13.32 10.66
C ARG A 80 1.52 -13.63 11.33
N PHE A 81 2.38 -12.63 11.52
CA PHE A 81 3.64 -12.79 12.25
C PHE A 81 3.40 -13.20 13.70
N GLN A 82 2.46 -12.56 14.40
CA GLN A 82 2.12 -12.94 15.78
C GLN A 82 1.69 -14.40 15.88
N LYS A 83 0.78 -14.85 15.00
CA LYS A 83 0.37 -16.26 14.95
C LYS A 83 1.54 -17.23 14.71
N HIS A 84 2.50 -16.84 13.87
CA HIS A 84 3.69 -17.66 13.65
C HIS A 84 4.60 -17.70 14.89
N LEU A 85 4.77 -16.58 15.60
CA LEU A 85 5.52 -16.53 16.85
C LEU A 85 4.87 -17.42 17.92
N ASP A 86 3.56 -17.30 18.11
CA ASP A 86 2.83 -18.12 19.08
C ASP A 86 3.04 -19.62 18.79
N LYS A 87 2.94 -20.01 17.51
CA LYS A 87 3.20 -21.40 17.09
C LYS A 87 4.63 -21.85 17.33
N VAL A 88 5.63 -20.99 17.10
CA VAL A 88 7.04 -21.32 17.39
C VAL A 88 7.26 -21.48 18.90
N MET A 89 6.64 -20.61 19.71
CA MET A 89 6.69 -20.72 21.16
C MET A 89 6.07 -22.03 21.66
N ASP A 90 4.92 -22.43 21.12
CA ASP A 90 4.30 -23.72 21.45
C ASP A 90 5.22 -24.90 21.11
N ILE A 91 5.87 -24.86 19.95
CA ILE A 91 6.82 -25.90 19.52
C ILE A 91 8.03 -25.95 20.46
N LEU A 92 8.61 -24.80 20.82
CA LEU A 92 9.74 -24.74 21.75
C LEU A 92 9.36 -25.27 23.13
N GLN A 93 8.18 -24.90 23.63
CA GLN A 93 7.70 -25.36 24.92
C GLN A 93 7.46 -26.88 24.92
N GLN A 94 6.89 -27.42 23.85
CA GLN A 94 6.77 -28.87 23.66
C GLN A 94 8.14 -29.56 23.57
N ALA A 95 9.11 -28.98 22.86
CA ALA A 95 10.45 -29.54 22.77
C ALA A 95 11.14 -29.59 24.15
N ILE A 96 11.01 -28.52 24.94
CA ILE A 96 11.54 -28.48 26.32
C ILE A 96 10.88 -29.54 27.21
N GLN A 97 9.56 -29.72 27.11
CA GLN A 97 8.84 -30.75 27.88
C GLN A 97 9.23 -32.19 27.47
N ASN A 98 9.67 -32.39 26.23
CA ASN A 98 10.10 -33.69 25.72
C ASN A 98 11.60 -33.96 25.94
N LEU A 99 12.35 -33.03 26.54
CA LEU A 99 13.73 -33.30 26.93
C LEU A 99 13.74 -34.39 28.00
N PRO A 100 14.61 -35.41 27.89
CA PRO A 100 14.83 -36.35 28.98
C PRO A 100 15.27 -35.56 30.22
N GLU A 101 14.76 -35.92 31.40
CA GLU A 101 15.38 -35.48 32.65
C GLU A 101 16.88 -35.76 32.57
N PRO A 102 17.75 -34.86 33.08
CA PRO A 102 19.17 -35.14 33.10
C PRO A 102 19.36 -36.47 33.81
N MET A 103 19.65 -37.52 33.02
CA MET A 103 20.26 -38.72 33.56
C MET A 103 21.44 -38.21 34.38
N GLU A 104 21.52 -38.64 35.63
CA GLU A 104 22.71 -38.45 36.46
C GLU A 104 23.89 -39.07 35.69
N ILE A 105 24.53 -38.27 34.85
CA ILE A 105 25.76 -38.64 34.16
C ILE A 105 26.79 -38.62 35.28
N ASP A 106 27.11 -39.82 35.76
CA ASP A 106 28.13 -40.15 36.75
C ASP A 106 29.28 -39.13 36.68
N SER A 107 29.43 -38.33 37.74
CA SER A 107 30.31 -37.15 37.87
C SER A 107 31.80 -37.41 37.63
N LYS A 108 32.15 -38.61 37.17
CA LYS A 108 33.48 -39.13 36.89
C LYS A 108 34.01 -38.78 35.49
N LEU A 109 33.18 -38.20 34.62
CA LEU A 109 33.55 -37.83 33.24
C LEU A 109 33.55 -36.32 32.97
N MET A 110 33.61 -35.46 34.00
CA MET A 110 33.92 -34.05 33.78
C MET A 110 35.42 -33.92 33.47
N ILE A 111 35.75 -33.96 32.19
CA ILE A 111 37.07 -33.52 31.72
C ILE A 111 37.19 -32.04 32.06
N GLU A 112 38.23 -31.76 32.85
CA GLU A 112 38.63 -30.48 33.44
C GLU A 112 38.77 -29.40 32.35
N THR A 113 37.68 -28.72 32.02
CA THR A 113 37.67 -27.55 31.13
C THR A 113 38.53 -26.40 31.66
N ASP A 114 38.85 -26.41 32.96
CA ASP A 114 39.77 -25.44 33.58
C ASP A 114 41.24 -25.66 33.19
N LEU A 115 41.64 -26.86 32.75
CA LEU A 115 43.03 -27.10 32.30
C LEU A 115 43.30 -26.54 30.89
N LEU A 116 42.28 -26.44 30.04
CA LEU A 116 42.42 -25.88 28.69
C LEU A 116 42.51 -24.35 28.69
N MET A 117 41.83 -23.67 29.62
CA MET A 117 41.87 -22.20 29.72
C MET A 117 43.18 -21.65 30.34
N ASN A 118 43.91 -22.45 31.11
CA ASN A 118 45.17 -22.02 31.72
C ASN A 118 46.39 -22.11 30.79
N GLN A 119 46.34 -22.92 29.71
CA GLN A 119 47.44 -23.00 28.74
C GLN A 119 47.46 -21.82 27.75
N GLU A 120 46.32 -21.17 27.48
CA GLU A 120 46.29 -19.99 26.59
C GLU A 120 46.76 -18.71 27.29
N LYS A 121 46.69 -18.64 28.63
CA LYS A 121 47.16 -17.48 29.40
C LYS A 121 48.68 -17.42 29.57
N SER A 122 49.39 -18.53 29.54
CA SER A 122 50.86 -18.54 29.71
C SER A 122 51.62 -18.05 28.48
N ASP A 123 51.01 -18.06 27.29
CA ASP A 123 51.68 -17.69 26.03
C ASP A 123 51.51 -16.20 25.67
N SER A 124 50.64 -15.48 26.38
CA SER A 124 50.28 -14.09 26.07
C SER A 124 51.08 -13.03 26.86
N ASP A 125 51.75 -13.42 27.96
CA ASP A 125 52.41 -12.48 28.89
C ASP A 125 53.91 -12.22 28.58
N GLU A 126 54.53 -12.91 27.62
CA GLU A 126 55.96 -12.70 27.30
C GLU A 126 56.27 -11.64 26.23
N SER A 127 55.25 -10.98 25.64
CA SER A 127 55.46 -10.09 24.48
C SER A 127 55.39 -8.58 24.75
N GLN A 128 55.29 -8.12 26.01
CA GLN A 128 55.31 -6.68 26.32
C GLN A 128 56.22 -6.35 27.52
N ALA A 129 57.52 -6.23 27.24
CA ALA A 129 58.45 -5.47 28.07
C ALA A 129 59.47 -4.74 27.17
N ASP A 130 59.16 -3.47 26.90
CA ASP A 130 59.97 -2.23 26.68
C ASP A 130 61.48 -2.30 26.28
N PRO A 131 62.09 -1.19 25.75
CA PRO A 131 61.64 0.22 25.79
C PRO A 131 61.61 0.97 24.44
#